data_AF-A0A416M6S1-F1
#
_entry.id   AF-A0A416M6S1-F1
#
_cell.length_a   1.000
_cell.length_b   1.000
_cell.length_c   1.000
_cell.angle_alpha   90.00
_cell.angle_beta   90.00
_cell.angle_gamma   90.00
#
_symmetry.space_group_name_H-M   'P 1'
#
loop_
_entity.id
_entity.type
_entity.pdbx_description
1 polymer ?
#
loop_
_entity_poly.entity_id
_entity_poly.type
_entity_poly.pdbx_seq_one_letter_code
_entity_poly.pdbx_strand_id
1 'polypeptide(L)'
;MATGLILVLIVGALGYLGIIYTSPALMLLSICCGVMLFLGYGYILYMMLRVKCRIQIPIVMAEQEEGVMICAVTENRSRLPLPKVVYRMDYQNSFGRKKRKLSIQTAADAKSSSRMSVEVAAKSSGNYTFRLVRVRFYGLLGIGYLTRYVRYEERLSIMPKITPVMIEVGLASRYFQGESEVYDDKTGGDDVSEVFQIRSFQPGDKIQNIHWKLSAKEDELMVRENSQPMGCPVVILLDISGGQKETEKQRNHFFEMVISISFGLVEKQCPHYIAWYDEKEHDLIRVRVDKEEKVYYFILLLYGAVQSREKMDIALLYQEKYRGETAVTKIEMNLAGKLIVAGTEIEDFAKAEIRV
;
A
#
# COMPACT_ATOMS: atom_id res chain seq x y z
N MET A 1 -10.93 -33.53 -7.74
CA MET A 1 -9.89 -34.58 -7.91
C MET A 1 -10.31 -35.84 -7.17
N ALA A 2 -10.33 -35.87 -5.82
CA ALA A 2 -10.72 -37.07 -5.06
C ALA A 2 -12.11 -37.64 -5.45
N THR A 3 -13.15 -36.80 -5.52
CA THR A 3 -14.52 -37.25 -5.88
C THR A 3 -14.63 -37.81 -7.30
N GLY A 4 -13.93 -37.20 -8.26
CA GLY A 4 -13.91 -37.66 -9.66
C GLY A 4 -13.24 -39.02 -9.82
N LEU A 5 -12.11 -39.21 -9.14
CA LEU A 5 -11.36 -40.47 -9.18
C LEU A 5 -12.16 -41.62 -8.54
N ILE A 6 -12.85 -41.35 -7.43
CA ILE A 6 -13.76 -42.32 -6.80
C ILE A 6 -14.88 -42.75 -7.77
N LEU A 7 -15.46 -41.82 -8.53
CA LEU A 7 -16.54 -42.15 -9.47
C LEU A 7 -16.05 -42.98 -10.65
N VAL A 8 -14.85 -42.68 -11.17
CA VAL A 8 -14.24 -43.51 -12.22
C VAL A 8 -14.02 -44.94 -11.70
N LEU A 9 -13.56 -45.10 -10.45
CA LEU A 9 -13.40 -46.41 -9.82
C LEU A 9 -14.75 -47.13 -9.63
N ILE A 10 -15.80 -46.42 -9.22
CA ILE A 10 -17.15 -47.00 -9.09
C ILE A 10 -17.68 -47.47 -10.45
N VAL A 11 -17.53 -46.66 -11.49
CA VAL A 11 -17.93 -47.02 -12.85
C VAL A 11 -17.17 -48.25 -13.35
N GLY A 12 -15.86 -48.31 -13.09
CA GLY A 12 -15.02 -49.46 -13.41
C GLY A 12 -15.44 -50.72 -12.65
N ALA A 13 -15.72 -50.61 -11.35
CA ALA A 13 -16.19 -51.72 -10.52
C ALA A 13 -17.57 -52.25 -10.98
N LEU A 14 -18.51 -51.36 -11.32
CA LEU A 14 -19.82 -51.74 -11.88
C LEU A 14 -19.68 -52.47 -13.22
N GLY A 15 -18.78 -52.01 -14.09
CA GLY A 15 -18.49 -52.67 -15.36
C GLY A 15 -17.88 -54.06 -15.16
N TYR A 16 -16.91 -54.17 -14.25
CA TYR A 16 -16.27 -55.44 -13.89
C TYR A 16 -17.26 -56.45 -13.31
N LEU A 17 -18.12 -56.03 -12.38
CA LEU A 17 -19.18 -56.88 -11.84
C LEU A 17 -20.17 -57.30 -12.93
N GLY A 18 -20.53 -56.39 -13.85
CA GLY A 18 -21.37 -56.72 -15.00
C GLY A 18 -20.79 -57.82 -15.88
N ILE A 19 -19.47 -57.82 -16.07
CA ILE A 19 -18.75 -58.86 -16.82
C ILE A 19 -18.74 -60.19 -16.06
N ILE A 20 -18.39 -60.20 -14.76
CA ILE A 20 -18.35 -61.44 -13.96
C ILE A 20 -19.73 -62.10 -13.88
N TYR A 21 -20.75 -61.33 -13.55
CA TYR A 21 -22.11 -61.85 -13.36
C TYR A 21 -22.88 -61.99 -14.68
N THR A 22 -22.24 -61.71 -15.82
CA THR A 22 -22.84 -61.75 -17.17
C THR A 22 -24.20 -61.02 -17.21
N SER A 23 -24.29 -59.89 -16.51
CA SER A 23 -25.53 -59.11 -16.37
C SER A 23 -25.52 -57.93 -17.34
N PRO A 24 -26.37 -57.93 -18.39
CA PRO A 24 -26.44 -56.83 -19.35
C PRO A 24 -26.82 -55.50 -18.71
N ALA A 25 -27.63 -55.53 -17.65
CA ALA A 25 -28.08 -54.33 -16.94
C ALA A 25 -26.93 -53.58 -16.25
N LEU A 26 -26.02 -54.31 -15.59
CA LEU A 26 -24.86 -53.71 -14.92
C LEU A 26 -23.84 -53.16 -15.92
N MET A 27 -23.65 -53.85 -17.06
CA MET A 27 -22.80 -53.36 -18.15
C MET A 27 -23.36 -52.07 -18.75
N LEU A 28 -24.66 -52.03 -19.07
CA LEU A 28 -25.32 -50.84 -19.59
C LEU A 28 -25.25 -49.68 -18.59
N LEU A 29 -25.48 -49.92 -17.30
CA LEU A 29 -25.38 -48.90 -16.26
C LEU A 29 -23.97 -48.32 -16.18
N SER A 30 -22.93 -49.16 -16.23
CA SER A 30 -21.53 -48.71 -16.24
C SER A 30 -21.25 -47.82 -17.46
N ILE A 31 -21.69 -48.22 -18.66
CA ILE A 31 -21.53 -47.43 -19.88
C ILE A 31 -22.25 -46.09 -19.76
N CYS A 32 -23.51 -46.07 -19.33
CA CYS A 32 -24.30 -44.85 -19.14
C CYS A 32 -23.64 -43.88 -18.14
N CYS A 33 -23.17 -44.40 -17.00
CA CYS A 33 -22.45 -43.61 -16.01
C CYS A 33 -21.12 -43.08 -16.58
N GLY A 34 -20.38 -43.90 -17.32
CA GLY A 34 -19.14 -43.50 -17.98
C GLY A 34 -19.35 -42.38 -19.00
N VAL A 35 -20.37 -42.49 -19.85
CA VAL A 35 -20.75 -41.45 -20.82
C VAL A 35 -21.18 -40.17 -20.10
N MET A 36 -21.98 -40.26 -19.03
CA MET A 36 -22.36 -39.09 -18.23
C MET A 36 -21.15 -38.38 -17.60
N LEU A 37 -20.18 -39.13 -17.07
CA LEU A 37 -18.95 -38.54 -16.55
C LEU A 37 -18.13 -37.87 -17.66
N PHE A 38 -17.98 -38.52 -18.81
CA PHE A 38 -17.27 -37.96 -19.96
C PHE A 38 -17.90 -36.65 -20.43
N LEU A 39 -19.21 -36.62 -20.63
CA LEU A 39 -19.96 -35.41 -21.00
C LEU A 39 -19.87 -34.34 -19.91
N GLY A 40 -19.93 -34.72 -18.64
CA GLY A 40 -19.80 -33.81 -17.50
C GLY A 40 -18.43 -33.14 -17.43
N TYR A 41 -17.35 -33.89 -17.63
CA TYR A 41 -15.99 -33.31 -17.67
C TYR A 41 -15.73 -32.51 -18.96
N GLY A 42 -16.25 -32.98 -20.09
CA GLY A 42 -16.23 -32.24 -21.36
C GLY A 42 -16.94 -30.90 -21.25
N TYR A 43 -18.08 -30.85 -20.55
CA TYR A 43 -18.80 -29.63 -20.22
C TYR A 43 -17.94 -28.65 -19.40
N ILE A 44 -17.29 -29.12 -18.34
CA ILE A 44 -16.44 -28.27 -17.48
C ILE A 44 -15.25 -27.73 -18.30
N LEU A 45 -14.63 -28.57 -19.14
CA LEU A 45 -13.52 -28.17 -20.00
C LEU A 45 -13.96 -27.11 -21.02
N TYR A 46 -15.11 -27.30 -21.68
CA TYR A 46 -15.69 -26.33 -22.59
C TYR A 46 -15.97 -24.99 -21.89
N MET A 47 -16.51 -25.01 -20.66
CA MET A 47 -16.70 -23.78 -19.87
C MET A 47 -15.39 -23.09 -19.53
N MET A 48 -14.37 -23.85 -19.13
CA MET A 48 -13.07 -23.29 -18.78
C MET A 48 -12.42 -22.51 -19.94
N LEU A 49 -12.66 -22.93 -21.17
CA LEU A 49 -12.15 -22.26 -22.37
C LEU A 49 -12.97 -21.03 -22.77
N ARG A 50 -14.27 -21.00 -22.47
CA ARG A 50 -15.20 -19.94 -22.91
C ARG A 50 -15.49 -18.85 -21.88
N VAL A 51 -15.18 -19.11 -20.61
CA VAL A 51 -15.50 -18.22 -19.49
C VAL A 51 -14.26 -17.44 -19.08
N LYS A 52 -14.37 -16.11 -19.09
CA LYS A 52 -13.32 -15.21 -18.59
C LYS A 52 -13.59 -14.90 -17.12
N CYS A 53 -12.53 -14.92 -16.33
CA CYS A 53 -12.58 -14.65 -14.89
C CYS A 53 -11.59 -13.54 -14.58
N ARG A 54 -12.04 -12.51 -13.85
CA ARG A 54 -11.23 -11.38 -13.40
C ARG A 54 -11.56 -11.05 -11.95
N ILE A 55 -10.61 -10.46 -11.24
CA ILE A 55 -10.88 -9.80 -9.97
C ILE A 55 -10.85 -8.30 -10.25
N GLN A 56 -11.72 -7.56 -9.59
CA GLN A 56 -11.72 -6.10 -9.61
C GLN A 56 -11.84 -5.61 -8.18
N ILE A 57 -10.92 -4.74 -7.78
CA ILE A 57 -11.01 -3.98 -6.55
C ILE A 57 -11.36 -2.55 -6.99
N PRO A 58 -12.53 -2.01 -6.61
CA PRO A 58 -13.01 -0.73 -7.13
C PRO A 58 -12.23 0.47 -6.59
N ILE A 59 -11.51 0.29 -5.48
CA ILE A 59 -10.74 1.32 -4.79
C ILE A 59 -9.26 0.94 -4.72
N VAL A 60 -8.39 1.94 -4.82
CA VAL A 60 -6.93 1.78 -4.73
C VAL A 60 -6.46 2.03 -3.28
N MET A 61 -7.23 2.81 -2.53
CA MET A 61 -6.98 3.17 -1.14
C MET A 61 -8.23 2.98 -0.29
N ALA A 62 -8.04 2.55 0.96
CA ALA A 62 -9.10 2.42 1.97
C ALA A 62 -8.54 2.75 3.36
N GLU A 63 -9.41 3.07 4.31
CA GLU A 63 -9.01 3.27 5.71
C GLU A 63 -8.92 1.93 6.47
N GLN A 64 -8.16 1.94 7.57
CA GLN A 64 -8.06 0.79 8.45
C GLN A 64 -9.43 0.43 9.04
N GLU A 65 -9.73 -0.87 9.14
CA GLU A 65 -11.03 -1.41 9.59
C GLU A 65 -12.23 -1.12 8.68
N GLU A 66 -12.05 -0.33 7.61
CA GLU A 66 -13.07 -0.12 6.59
C GLU A 66 -13.23 -1.39 5.73
N GLY A 67 -14.47 -1.75 5.44
CA GLY A 67 -14.81 -2.92 4.65
C GLY A 67 -14.54 -2.70 3.16
N VAL A 68 -13.52 -3.37 2.61
CA VAL A 68 -13.20 -3.25 1.19
C VAL A 68 -13.89 -4.35 0.37
N MET A 69 -14.65 -3.92 -0.64
CA MET A 69 -15.39 -4.83 -1.50
C MET A 69 -14.52 -5.40 -2.63
N ILE A 70 -14.21 -6.69 -2.54
CA ILE A 70 -13.46 -7.40 -3.58
C ILE A 70 -14.44 -8.08 -4.52
N CYS A 71 -14.46 -7.67 -5.79
CA CYS A 71 -15.39 -8.18 -6.80
C CYS A 71 -14.75 -9.28 -7.66
N ALA A 72 -15.33 -10.48 -7.63
CA ALA A 72 -15.06 -11.52 -8.61
C ALA A 72 -16.00 -11.35 -9.81
N VAL A 73 -15.44 -11.10 -10.99
CA VAL A 73 -16.18 -10.89 -12.24
C VAL A 73 -16.03 -12.12 -13.14
N THR A 74 -17.15 -12.78 -13.40
CA THR A 74 -17.23 -13.97 -14.27
C THR A 74 -18.02 -13.64 -15.52
N GLU A 75 -17.36 -13.60 -16.67
CA GLU A 75 -17.99 -13.33 -17.97
C GLU A 75 -18.16 -14.66 -18.72
N ASN A 76 -19.40 -15.12 -18.85
CA ASN A 76 -19.74 -16.34 -19.57
C ASN A 76 -20.20 -16.01 -21.00
N ARG A 77 -19.34 -16.27 -21.98
CA ARG A 77 -19.68 -16.09 -23.41
C ARG A 77 -20.37 -17.30 -24.04
N SER A 78 -20.54 -18.38 -23.28
CA SER A 78 -21.14 -19.60 -23.79
C SER A 78 -22.67 -19.53 -23.78
N ARG A 79 -23.31 -20.43 -24.52
CA ARG A 79 -24.79 -20.57 -24.53
C ARG A 79 -25.31 -21.44 -23.37
N LEU A 80 -24.45 -21.85 -22.45
CA LEU A 80 -24.78 -22.78 -21.37
C LEU A 80 -24.46 -22.14 -20.01
N PRO A 81 -25.25 -22.39 -18.96
CA PRO A 81 -25.11 -21.74 -17.67
C PRO A 81 -24.05 -22.41 -16.79
N LEU A 82 -23.17 -21.62 -16.19
CA LEU A 82 -22.16 -22.10 -15.26
C LEU A 82 -22.64 -21.92 -13.81
N PRO A 83 -23.13 -22.99 -13.15
CA PRO A 83 -23.84 -22.85 -11.88
C PRO A 83 -22.92 -22.52 -10.72
N LYS A 84 -21.64 -22.88 -10.80
CA LYS A 84 -20.69 -22.68 -9.71
C LYS A 84 -19.26 -22.52 -10.19
N VAL A 85 -18.69 -21.39 -9.82
CA VAL A 85 -17.28 -21.05 -9.94
C VAL A 85 -16.77 -20.62 -8.58
N VAL A 86 -15.62 -21.14 -8.18
CA VAL A 86 -15.00 -20.79 -6.91
C VAL A 86 -13.63 -20.17 -7.18
N TYR A 87 -13.50 -18.89 -6.86
CA TYR A 87 -12.25 -18.15 -6.87
C TYR A 87 -11.53 -18.46 -5.56
N ARG A 88 -10.26 -18.86 -5.65
CA ARG A 88 -9.39 -18.99 -4.48
C ARG A 88 -8.25 -18.00 -4.64
N MET A 89 -8.26 -17.01 -3.77
CA MET A 89 -7.25 -15.98 -3.72
C MET A 89 -6.49 -16.06 -2.40
N ASP A 90 -5.23 -15.66 -2.42
CA ASP A 90 -4.49 -15.32 -1.23
C ASP A 90 -4.22 -13.82 -1.21
N TYR A 91 -4.07 -13.29 -0.02
CA TYR A 91 -3.68 -11.90 0.16
C TYR A 91 -2.67 -11.77 1.29
N GLN A 92 -1.76 -10.83 1.13
CA GLN A 92 -0.63 -10.62 2.03
C GLN A 92 -0.34 -9.12 2.14
N ASN A 93 -0.09 -8.66 3.38
CA ASN A 93 0.44 -7.33 3.65
C ASN A 93 1.96 -7.33 3.36
N SER A 94 2.48 -6.30 2.71
CA SER A 94 3.89 -6.19 2.32
C SER A 94 4.84 -6.20 3.51
N PHE A 95 4.44 -5.60 4.64
CA PHE A 95 5.17 -5.66 5.91
C PHE A 95 4.86 -6.93 6.72
N GLY A 96 3.86 -7.71 6.31
CA GLY A 96 3.39 -8.90 6.98
C GLY A 96 3.86 -10.21 6.32
N ARG A 97 4.08 -11.24 7.15
CA ARG A 97 4.43 -12.58 6.66
C ARG A 97 3.23 -13.49 6.46
N LYS A 98 2.09 -13.15 7.07
CA LYS A 98 0.91 -14.01 7.11
C LYS A 98 0.16 -13.92 5.78
N LYS A 99 0.21 -14.99 4.99
CA LYS A 99 -0.68 -15.19 3.84
C LYS A 99 -2.05 -15.62 4.34
N ARG A 100 -3.06 -14.82 4.03
CA ARG A 100 -4.46 -15.15 4.31
C ARG A 100 -5.11 -15.66 3.04
N LYS A 101 -6.12 -16.52 3.18
CA LYS A 101 -6.83 -17.12 2.05
C LYS A 101 -8.27 -16.61 2.06
N LEU A 102 -8.79 -16.29 0.88
CA LEU A 102 -10.17 -15.91 0.67
C LEU A 102 -10.74 -16.74 -0.48
N SER A 103 -12.01 -17.11 -0.36
CA SER A 103 -12.74 -17.80 -1.42
C SER A 103 -14.06 -17.12 -1.72
N ILE A 104 -14.29 -16.84 -2.99
CA ILE A 104 -15.53 -16.23 -3.48
C ILE A 104 -16.22 -17.24 -4.40
N GLN A 105 -17.48 -17.54 -4.11
CA GLN A 105 -18.32 -18.39 -4.95
C GLN A 105 -19.23 -17.52 -5.81
N THR A 106 -19.31 -17.82 -7.10
CA THR A 106 -20.19 -17.13 -8.05
C THR A 106 -20.80 -18.11 -9.04
N ALA A 107 -21.85 -17.69 -9.73
CA ALA A 107 -22.54 -18.42 -10.79
C ALA A 107 -22.73 -17.45 -11.96
N ALA A 108 -22.73 -17.94 -13.19
CA ALA A 108 -22.92 -17.12 -14.38
C ALA A 108 -23.83 -17.82 -15.39
N ASP A 109 -24.96 -17.20 -15.71
CA ASP A 109 -25.89 -17.70 -16.73
C ASP A 109 -25.30 -17.65 -18.14
N ALA A 110 -26.02 -18.24 -19.10
CA ALA A 110 -25.63 -18.22 -20.50
C ALA A 110 -25.54 -16.78 -21.03
N LYS A 111 -24.45 -16.45 -21.73
CA LYS A 111 -24.18 -15.13 -22.32
C LYS A 111 -24.27 -13.95 -21.33
N SER A 112 -24.05 -14.18 -20.03
CA SER A 112 -24.14 -13.13 -19.02
C SER A 112 -22.81 -12.89 -18.30
N SER A 113 -22.72 -11.74 -17.63
CA SER A 113 -21.62 -11.41 -16.73
C SER A 113 -22.16 -11.35 -15.31
N SER A 114 -21.57 -12.13 -14.42
CA SER A 114 -21.91 -12.14 -13.01
C SER A 114 -20.80 -11.47 -12.20
N ARG A 115 -21.20 -10.67 -11.22
CA ARG A 115 -20.31 -9.99 -10.27
C ARG A 115 -20.71 -10.42 -8.87
N MET A 116 -19.77 -10.99 -8.13
CA MET A 116 -19.95 -11.31 -6.72
C MET A 116 -18.91 -10.58 -5.91
N SER A 117 -19.33 -9.80 -4.92
CA SER A 117 -18.46 -9.06 -4.02
C SER A 117 -18.38 -9.74 -2.66
N VAL A 118 -17.19 -9.72 -2.06
CA VAL A 118 -17.00 -10.07 -0.65
C VAL A 118 -16.29 -8.91 0.03
N GLU A 119 -16.83 -8.54 1.19
CA GLU A 119 -16.25 -7.51 2.05
C GLU A 119 -15.07 -8.09 2.83
N VAL A 120 -13.94 -7.37 2.79
CA VAL A 120 -12.75 -7.71 3.55
C VAL A 120 -12.31 -6.47 4.32
N ALA A 121 -12.47 -6.51 5.63
CA ALA A 121 -11.89 -5.52 6.54
C ALA A 121 -10.48 -5.95 6.95
N ALA A 122 -9.49 -5.11 6.63
CA ALA A 122 -8.12 -5.35 7.09
C ALA A 122 -7.92 -4.78 8.49
N LYS A 123 -7.24 -5.55 9.34
CA LYS A 123 -6.93 -5.17 10.72
C LYS A 123 -5.63 -4.37 10.85
N SER A 124 -4.78 -4.40 9.83
CA SER A 124 -3.52 -3.68 9.82
C SER A 124 -3.43 -2.85 8.56
N SER A 125 -2.77 -1.71 8.68
CA SER A 125 -2.44 -0.80 7.59
C SER A 125 -1.24 -1.32 6.81
N GLY A 126 -1.08 -0.85 5.58
CA GLY A 126 -0.03 -1.29 4.66
C GLY A 126 -0.52 -1.61 3.25
N ASN A 127 0.44 -1.94 2.38
CA ASN A 127 0.16 -2.40 1.03
C ASN A 127 -0.22 -3.88 1.03
N TYR A 128 -1.47 -4.18 0.64
CA TYR A 128 -1.98 -5.52 0.45
C TYR A 128 -1.89 -5.93 -1.01
N THR A 129 -1.33 -7.10 -1.25
CA THR A 129 -1.31 -7.73 -2.56
C THR A 129 -2.31 -8.88 -2.58
N PHE A 130 -3.35 -8.76 -3.40
CA PHE A 130 -4.36 -9.77 -3.63
C PHE A 130 -4.00 -10.57 -4.88
N ARG A 131 -3.81 -11.87 -4.73
CA ARG A 131 -3.44 -12.76 -5.83
C ARG A 131 -4.49 -13.84 -6.02
N LEU A 132 -5.05 -13.89 -7.23
CA LEU A 132 -5.88 -15.01 -7.64
C LEU A 132 -4.98 -16.20 -7.91
N VAL A 133 -5.01 -17.22 -7.04
CA VAL A 133 -4.15 -18.42 -7.20
C VAL A 133 -4.76 -19.39 -8.19
N ARG A 134 -6.08 -19.62 -8.08
CA ARG A 134 -6.80 -20.57 -8.94
C ARG A 134 -8.30 -20.34 -8.94
N VAL A 135 -8.92 -20.72 -10.04
CA VAL A 135 -10.37 -20.73 -10.23
C VAL A 135 -10.83 -22.17 -10.45
N ARG A 136 -11.84 -22.60 -9.71
CA ARG A 136 -12.44 -23.93 -9.86
C ARG A 136 -13.79 -23.83 -10.56
N PHE A 137 -13.92 -24.56 -11.67
CA PHE A 137 -15.13 -24.67 -12.46
C PHE A 137 -15.83 -25.97 -12.08
N TYR A 138 -17.07 -25.89 -11.63
CA TYR A 138 -17.89 -27.06 -11.29
C TYR A 138 -18.86 -27.35 -12.43
N GLY A 139 -19.11 -28.63 -12.68
CA GLY A 139 -20.11 -29.07 -13.65
C GLY A 139 -21.54 -28.80 -13.17
N LEU A 140 -22.52 -29.02 -14.05
CA LEU A 140 -23.95 -28.83 -13.75
C LEU A 140 -24.41 -29.56 -12.48
N LEU A 141 -23.93 -30.80 -12.29
CA LEU A 141 -24.27 -31.63 -11.14
C LEU A 141 -23.40 -31.34 -9.89
N GLY A 142 -22.36 -30.49 -9.99
CA GLY A 142 -21.44 -30.18 -8.88
C GLY A 142 -20.49 -31.32 -8.44
N ILE A 143 -20.61 -32.50 -9.06
CA ILE A 143 -19.89 -33.74 -8.70
C ILE A 143 -18.36 -33.63 -8.88
N GLY A 144 -17.94 -32.94 -9.94
CA GLY A 144 -16.54 -32.75 -10.33
C GLY A 144 -16.20 -31.29 -10.54
N TYR A 145 -14.91 -30.99 -10.44
CA TYR A 145 -14.37 -29.68 -10.81
C TYR A 145 -13.06 -29.83 -11.56
N LEU A 146 -12.80 -28.88 -12.47
CA LEU A 146 -11.49 -28.65 -13.05
C LEU A 146 -10.94 -27.31 -12.53
N THR A 147 -9.63 -27.22 -12.42
CA THR A 147 -8.95 -26.04 -11.86
C THR A 147 -8.18 -25.33 -12.96
N ARG A 148 -8.43 -24.04 -13.12
CA ARG A 148 -7.61 -23.13 -13.93
C ARG A 148 -6.70 -22.33 -13.00
N TYR A 149 -5.40 -22.45 -13.18
CA TYR A 149 -4.44 -21.56 -12.54
C TYR A 149 -4.42 -20.24 -13.31
N VAL A 150 -4.53 -19.15 -12.57
CA VAL A 150 -4.49 -17.79 -13.12
C VAL A 150 -3.41 -17.07 -12.35
N ARG A 151 -2.67 -16.17 -12.99
CA ARG A 151 -1.74 -15.27 -12.30
C ARG A 151 -2.28 -13.86 -12.47
N TYR A 152 -3.17 -13.49 -11.57
CA TYR A 152 -3.75 -12.15 -11.49
C TYR A 152 -3.39 -11.57 -10.13
N GLU A 153 -2.92 -10.33 -10.12
CA GLU A 153 -2.46 -9.65 -8.92
C GLU A 153 -3.01 -8.22 -8.93
N GLU A 154 -3.60 -7.81 -7.81
CA GLU A 154 -4.07 -6.45 -7.57
C GLU A 154 -3.48 -5.95 -6.26
N ARG A 155 -3.26 -4.64 -6.19
CA ARG A 155 -2.70 -3.99 -5.00
C ARG A 155 -3.73 -3.04 -4.43
N LEU A 156 -3.80 -3.02 -3.10
CA LEU A 156 -4.65 -2.14 -2.32
C LEU A 156 -3.82 -1.56 -1.19
N SER A 157 -3.78 -0.25 -1.07
CA SER A 157 -3.10 0.43 0.03
C SER A 157 -4.12 0.74 1.13
N ILE A 158 -3.83 0.32 2.36
CA ILE A 158 -4.73 0.58 3.49
C ILE A 158 -4.05 1.59 4.39
N MET A 159 -4.68 2.75 4.55
CA MET A 159 -4.17 3.87 5.32
C MET A 159 -4.19 3.55 6.82
N PRO A 160 -3.18 3.96 7.59
CA PRO A 160 -3.22 3.84 9.04
C PRO A 160 -4.26 4.80 9.61
N LYS A 161 -4.82 4.43 10.76
CA LYS A 161 -5.70 5.33 11.50
C LYS A 161 -4.91 6.53 12.01
N ILE A 162 -5.40 7.74 11.70
CA ILE A 162 -4.85 8.99 12.23
C ILE A 162 -5.48 9.24 13.60
N THR A 163 -4.64 9.38 14.62
CA THR A 163 -5.05 9.74 15.98
C THR A 163 -4.58 11.16 16.26
N PRO A 164 -5.42 12.06 16.80
CA PRO A 164 -4.98 13.41 17.13
C PRO A 164 -3.88 13.35 18.21
N VAL A 165 -2.76 14.02 17.95
CA VAL A 165 -1.62 14.13 18.87
C VAL A 165 -1.45 15.59 19.27
N MET A 166 -1.19 15.84 20.54
CA MET A 166 -0.92 17.18 21.05
C MET A 166 0.52 17.56 20.72
N ILE A 167 0.69 18.46 19.74
CA ILE A 167 1.99 18.98 19.31
C ILE A 167 2.11 20.45 19.69
N GLU A 168 3.14 20.77 20.46
CA GLU A 168 3.51 22.13 20.84
C GLU A 168 4.80 22.52 20.11
N VAL A 169 4.69 23.51 19.21
CA VAL A 169 5.83 24.01 18.43
C VAL A 169 6.45 25.22 19.14
N GLY A 170 7.66 25.03 19.63
CA GLY A 170 8.45 26.05 20.32
C GLY A 170 8.99 27.14 19.39
N LEU A 171 9.50 28.21 19.99
CA LEU A 171 10.03 29.38 19.25
C LEU A 171 11.21 29.01 18.33
N ALA A 172 12.08 28.11 18.78
CA ALA A 172 13.22 27.65 17.99
C ALA A 172 12.79 27.01 16.66
N SER A 173 11.71 26.22 16.68
CA SER A 173 11.16 25.56 15.50
C SER A 173 10.36 26.52 14.60
N ARG A 174 9.66 27.50 15.17
CA ARG A 174 8.91 28.51 14.40
C ARG A 174 9.81 29.45 13.60
N TYR A 175 10.95 29.84 14.18
CA TYR A 175 11.90 30.77 13.56
C TYR A 175 13.14 30.06 13.01
N PHE A 176 13.02 28.76 12.73
CA PHE A 176 14.14 27.98 12.25
C PHE A 176 14.55 28.42 10.83
N GLN A 177 15.79 28.90 10.71
CA GLN A 177 16.41 29.24 9.43
C GLN A 177 17.39 28.13 9.06
N GLY A 178 16.94 27.21 8.21
CA GLY A 178 17.77 26.16 7.65
C GLY A 178 17.80 26.24 6.13
N GLU A 179 18.85 25.67 5.52
CA GLU A 179 18.94 25.54 4.07
C GLU A 179 17.76 24.70 3.55
N SER A 180 17.16 25.15 2.45
CA SER A 180 16.07 24.43 1.80
C SER A 180 15.99 24.80 0.32
N GLU A 181 15.62 23.83 -0.51
CA GLU A 181 15.24 24.07 -1.91
C GLU A 181 13.83 24.67 -2.05
N VAL A 182 13.05 24.71 -0.97
CA VAL A 182 11.70 25.28 -0.94
C VAL A 182 11.76 26.63 -0.24
N TYR A 183 11.25 27.65 -0.91
CA TYR A 183 11.25 29.03 -0.46
C TYR A 183 9.85 29.49 -0.06
N ASP A 184 9.76 30.53 0.77
CA ASP A 184 8.48 31.15 1.12
C ASP A 184 7.98 32.03 -0.04
N ASP A 185 6.78 31.73 -0.53
CA ASP A 185 6.12 32.48 -1.60
C ASP A 185 5.55 33.83 -1.13
N LYS A 186 5.54 34.10 0.18
CA LYS A 186 4.89 35.30 0.76
C LYS A 186 5.86 36.31 1.35
N THR A 187 7.04 35.88 1.75
CA THR A 187 7.99 36.74 2.45
C THR A 187 9.36 36.70 1.79
N GLY A 188 9.90 37.89 1.51
CA GLY A 188 11.30 38.04 1.15
C GLY A 188 12.21 37.67 2.33
N GLY A 189 13.38 37.16 2.02
CA GLY A 189 14.41 36.77 2.97
C GLY A 189 15.77 37.35 2.60
N ASP A 190 16.81 36.78 3.19
CA ASP A 190 18.20 37.19 2.97
C ASP A 190 18.98 36.19 2.09
N ASP A 191 18.37 35.13 1.57
CA ASP A 191 19.08 34.11 0.78
C ASP A 191 19.41 34.61 -0.63
N VAL A 192 20.70 34.87 -0.86
CA VAL A 192 21.23 35.40 -2.12
C VAL A 192 21.11 34.41 -3.28
N SER A 193 20.88 33.13 -3.00
CA SER A 193 20.78 32.10 -4.05
C SER A 193 19.51 32.18 -4.89
N GLU A 194 18.43 32.74 -4.36
CA GLU A 194 17.11 32.79 -5.00
C GLU A 194 16.47 34.19 -4.87
N VAL A 195 15.87 34.68 -5.95
CA VAL A 195 15.34 36.06 -6.03
C VAL A 195 13.82 36.00 -5.97
N PHE A 196 13.26 36.41 -4.83
CA PHE A 196 11.83 36.47 -4.58
C PHE A 196 11.11 37.36 -5.60
N GLN A 197 11.60 38.59 -5.74
CA GLN A 197 11.06 39.55 -6.69
C GLN A 197 12.07 40.65 -7.01
N ILE A 198 11.80 41.37 -8.10
CA ILE A 198 12.53 42.58 -8.46
C ILE A 198 11.54 43.74 -8.44
N ARG A 199 11.81 44.75 -7.62
CA ARG A 199 10.94 45.93 -7.44
C ARG A 199 11.75 47.23 -7.46
N SER A 200 11.07 48.36 -7.59
CA SER A 200 11.71 49.67 -7.48
C SER A 200 12.31 49.87 -6.09
N PHE A 201 13.46 50.55 -6.04
CA PHE A 201 14.22 50.86 -4.84
C PHE A 201 13.39 51.71 -3.88
N GLN A 202 13.32 51.28 -2.63
CA GLN A 202 12.73 52.05 -1.54
C GLN A 202 13.82 52.51 -0.56
N PRO A 203 13.68 53.71 0.04
CA PRO A 203 14.59 54.17 1.08
C PRO A 203 14.69 53.13 2.22
N GLY A 204 15.89 52.57 2.42
CA GLY A 204 16.15 51.49 3.39
C GLY A 204 16.68 50.21 2.74
N ASP A 205 16.50 50.04 1.43
CA ASP A 205 17.05 48.89 0.70
C ASP A 205 18.58 48.92 0.66
N LYS A 206 19.20 47.75 0.80
CA LYS A 206 20.66 47.59 0.73
C LYS A 206 21.13 47.90 -0.70
N ILE A 207 22.07 48.85 -0.85
CA ILE A 207 22.66 49.22 -2.16
C ILE A 207 23.28 48.00 -2.87
N GLN A 208 23.79 47.03 -2.11
CA GLN A 208 24.37 45.79 -2.63
C GLN A 208 23.36 44.93 -3.42
N ASN A 209 22.06 45.08 -3.15
CA ASN A 209 21.01 44.30 -3.79
C ASN A 209 20.49 44.95 -5.09
N ILE A 210 21.00 46.12 -5.48
CA ILE A 210 20.60 46.80 -6.71
C ILE A 210 20.92 45.93 -7.94
N HIS A 211 19.93 45.78 -8.82
CA HIS A 211 20.09 45.09 -10.10
C HIS A 211 20.56 46.07 -11.16
N TRP A 212 21.85 46.43 -11.13
CA TRP A 212 22.44 47.49 -11.98
C TRP A 212 22.07 47.41 -13.46
N LYS A 213 22.06 46.20 -14.04
CA LYS A 213 21.72 45.99 -15.45
C LYS A 213 20.25 46.31 -15.80
N LEU A 214 19.34 46.07 -14.85
CA LEU A 214 17.91 46.34 -15.06
C LEU A 214 17.64 47.82 -14.76
N SER A 215 18.27 48.35 -13.72
CA SER A 215 18.17 49.78 -13.40
C SER A 215 18.63 50.68 -14.54
N ALA A 216 19.72 50.30 -15.22
CA ALA A 216 20.21 51.02 -16.39
C ALA A 216 19.30 50.91 -17.63
N LYS A 217 18.35 49.97 -17.64
CA LYS A 217 17.41 49.76 -18.75
C LYS A 217 16.07 50.46 -18.51
N GLU A 218 15.59 50.44 -17.27
CA GLU A 218 14.31 51.03 -16.86
C GLU A 218 14.45 52.51 -16.43
N ASP A 219 15.67 53.07 -16.40
CA ASP A 219 16.02 54.41 -15.89
C ASP A 219 15.55 54.68 -14.45
N GLU A 220 15.21 53.64 -13.69
CA GLU A 220 14.86 53.66 -12.27
C GLU A 220 15.71 52.65 -11.50
N LEU A 221 16.05 52.93 -10.23
CA LEU A 221 16.79 51.97 -9.41
C LEU A 221 15.91 50.77 -9.08
N MET A 222 16.31 49.59 -9.55
CA MET A 222 15.65 48.30 -9.26
C MET A 222 16.46 47.50 -8.24
N VAL A 223 15.79 46.88 -7.28
CA VAL A 223 16.38 46.08 -6.20
C VAL A 223 15.90 44.64 -6.31
N ARG A 224 16.85 43.70 -6.16
CA ARG A 224 16.55 42.28 -5.94
C ARG A 224 16.17 42.08 -4.48
N GLU A 225 14.94 41.65 -4.25
CA GLU A 225 14.52 41.10 -2.98
C GLU A 225 14.79 39.60 -3.02
N ASN A 226 15.60 39.13 -2.08
CA ASN A 226 15.99 37.74 -1.98
C ASN A 226 14.86 36.92 -1.34
N SER A 227 14.86 35.61 -1.51
CA SER A 227 13.86 34.74 -0.90
C SER A 227 14.25 34.23 0.48
N GLN A 228 13.26 33.71 1.21
CA GLN A 228 13.46 33.06 2.50
C GLN A 228 13.35 31.53 2.34
N PRO A 229 14.43 30.77 2.54
CA PRO A 229 14.36 29.31 2.51
C PRO A 229 13.54 28.82 3.70
N MET A 230 12.64 27.87 3.42
CA MET A 230 11.79 27.24 4.40
C MET A 230 12.49 26.01 4.95
N GLY A 231 13.35 26.17 5.96
CA GLY A 231 14.02 25.05 6.63
C GLY A 231 13.02 24.08 7.28
N CYS A 232 13.43 22.82 7.48
CA CYS A 232 12.67 21.85 8.28
C CYS A 232 13.26 21.77 9.71
N PRO A 233 12.60 22.34 10.73
CA PRO A 233 13.09 22.24 12.11
C PRO A 233 13.07 20.82 12.68
N VAL A 234 12.23 19.93 12.14
CA VAL A 234 12.01 18.59 12.68
C VAL A 234 12.45 17.53 11.67
N VAL A 235 13.15 16.51 12.16
CA VAL A 235 13.50 15.31 11.39
C VAL A 235 12.96 14.08 12.11
N ILE A 236 12.15 13.29 11.41
CA ILE A 236 11.62 12.01 11.86
C ILE A 236 12.44 10.89 11.20
N LEU A 237 13.14 10.12 12.01
CA LEU A 237 13.94 8.98 11.61
C LEU A 237 13.18 7.70 11.92
N LEU A 238 12.93 6.90 10.88
CA LEU A 238 12.15 5.69 10.94
C LEU A 238 13.06 4.47 10.80
N ASP A 239 13.20 3.72 11.90
CA ASP A 239 13.87 2.44 11.92
C ASP A 239 12.89 1.31 11.54
N ILE A 240 12.88 0.98 10.25
CA ILE A 240 12.18 -0.18 9.69
C ILE A 240 13.10 -1.42 9.57
N SER A 241 14.30 -1.35 10.12
CA SER A 241 15.29 -2.44 10.08
C SER A 241 14.99 -3.50 11.15
N GLY A 242 15.46 -4.72 10.94
CA GLY A 242 15.33 -5.79 11.94
C GLY A 242 13.88 -6.26 12.22
N GLY A 243 12.89 -5.75 11.47
CA GLY A 243 11.43 -5.90 11.62
C GLY A 243 10.82 -7.32 11.56
N GLN A 244 11.67 -8.34 11.68
CA GLN A 244 11.29 -9.74 11.54
C GLN A 244 10.62 -10.32 12.79
N LYS A 245 10.80 -9.71 13.97
CA LYS A 245 10.36 -10.25 15.27
C LYS A 245 9.04 -9.63 15.73
N GLU A 246 8.67 -8.50 15.16
CA GLU A 246 7.60 -7.63 15.60
C GLU A 246 6.24 -8.22 15.22
N THR A 247 5.25 -8.00 16.07
CA THR A 247 3.87 -8.46 15.81
C THR A 247 3.18 -7.58 14.77
N GLU A 248 2.12 -8.09 14.16
CA GLU A 248 1.27 -7.30 13.24
C GLU A 248 0.68 -6.07 13.94
N LYS A 249 0.39 -6.17 15.24
CA LYS A 249 -0.11 -5.07 16.06
C LYS A 249 0.95 -3.98 16.29
N GLN A 250 2.19 -4.36 16.61
CA GLN A 250 3.29 -3.39 16.81
C GLN A 250 3.60 -2.63 15.53
N ARG A 251 3.70 -3.33 14.39
CA ARG A 251 3.90 -2.66 13.10
C ARG A 251 2.76 -1.72 12.74
N ASN A 252 1.52 -2.13 13.01
CA ASN A 252 0.37 -1.27 12.75
C ASN A 252 0.42 0.00 13.62
N HIS A 253 0.72 -0.17 14.90
CA HIS A 253 0.88 0.93 15.84
C HIS A 253 1.99 1.88 15.41
N PHE A 254 3.13 1.36 14.94
CA PHE A 254 4.20 2.17 14.36
C PHE A 254 3.69 3.06 13.22
N PHE A 255 2.95 2.52 12.25
CA PHE A 255 2.41 3.33 11.15
C PHE A 255 1.37 4.35 11.62
N GLU A 256 0.51 3.99 12.57
CA GLU A 256 -0.44 4.92 13.21
C GLU A 256 0.30 6.08 13.89
N MET A 257 1.39 5.82 14.62
CA MET A 257 2.19 6.86 15.27
C MET A 257 2.85 7.80 14.27
N VAL A 258 3.53 7.25 13.26
CA VAL A 258 4.25 8.03 12.25
C VAL A 258 3.32 8.97 11.51
N ILE A 259 2.17 8.46 11.02
CA ILE A 259 1.22 9.29 10.28
C ILE A 259 0.59 10.36 11.16
N SER A 260 0.27 10.03 12.41
CA SER A 260 -0.38 10.93 13.34
C SER A 260 0.54 12.09 13.76
N ILE A 261 1.82 11.81 14.01
CA ILE A 261 2.82 12.84 14.34
C ILE A 261 3.08 13.73 13.13
N SER A 262 3.25 13.14 11.95
CA SER A 262 3.44 13.90 10.72
C SER A 262 2.25 14.80 10.42
N PHE A 263 1.02 14.28 10.55
CA PHE A 263 -0.20 15.05 10.34
C PHE A 263 -0.33 16.20 11.35
N GLY A 264 -0.09 15.93 12.65
CA GLY A 264 -0.11 16.98 13.67
C GLY A 264 0.95 18.08 13.43
N LEU A 265 2.12 17.74 12.89
CA LEU A 265 3.15 18.72 12.53
C LEU A 265 2.68 19.61 11.38
N VAL A 266 2.04 19.02 10.36
CA VAL A 266 1.44 19.77 9.24
C VAL A 266 0.33 20.70 9.73
N GLU A 267 -0.55 20.25 10.63
CA GLU A 267 -1.61 21.09 11.22
C GLU A 267 -1.05 22.32 11.95
N LYS A 268 0.13 22.19 12.57
CA LYS A 268 0.85 23.28 13.23
C LYS A 268 1.76 24.08 12.29
N GLN A 269 1.69 23.83 10.98
CA GLN A 269 2.52 24.47 9.96
C GLN A 269 4.02 24.29 10.20
N CYS A 270 4.41 23.13 10.75
CA CYS A 270 5.80 22.77 11.04
C CYS A 270 6.32 21.81 9.94
N PRO A 271 7.02 22.32 8.91
CA PRO A 271 7.57 21.47 7.87
C PRO A 271 8.64 20.54 8.46
N HIS A 272 8.64 19.29 8.04
CA HIS A 272 9.54 18.29 8.62
C HIS A 272 10.04 17.31 7.57
N TYR A 273 11.21 16.73 7.83
CA TYR A 273 11.71 15.61 7.04
C TYR A 273 11.32 14.30 7.68
N ILE A 274 11.00 13.31 6.87
CA ILE A 274 10.86 11.91 7.28
C ILE A 274 11.89 11.12 6.50
N ALA A 275 12.71 10.33 7.21
CA ALA A 275 13.74 9.52 6.59
C ALA A 275 13.72 8.07 7.07
N TRP A 276 13.93 7.14 6.15
CA TRP A 276 14.08 5.72 6.41
C TRP A 276 15.09 5.12 5.44
N TYR A 277 15.70 4.01 5.82
CA TYR A 277 16.57 3.26 4.92
C TYR A 277 15.74 2.27 4.09
N ASP A 278 15.90 2.28 2.76
CA ASP A 278 15.28 1.31 1.86
C ASP A 278 16.33 0.35 1.32
N GLU A 279 16.18 -0.95 1.63
CA GLU A 279 17.06 -2.00 1.15
C GLU A 279 16.99 -2.15 -0.39
N LYS A 280 15.89 -1.74 -1.02
CA LYS A 280 15.74 -1.81 -2.49
C LYS A 280 16.66 -0.83 -3.21
N GLU A 281 16.76 0.38 -2.70
CA GLU A 281 17.59 1.44 -3.28
C GLU A 281 19.00 1.46 -2.67
N HIS A 282 19.25 0.67 -1.61
CA HIS A 282 20.48 0.67 -0.82
C HIS A 282 20.86 2.07 -0.32
N ASP A 283 19.87 2.88 0.03
CA ASP A 283 20.09 4.27 0.38
C ASP A 283 19.03 4.79 1.37
N LEU A 284 19.37 5.87 2.07
CA LEU A 284 18.48 6.60 2.94
C LEU A 284 17.55 7.50 2.11
N ILE A 285 16.27 7.14 2.08
CA ILE A 285 15.21 7.92 1.45
C ILE A 285 14.78 8.99 2.45
N ARG A 286 14.74 10.25 2.00
CA ARG A 286 14.25 11.39 2.77
C ARG A 286 13.11 12.07 2.01
N VAL A 287 12.01 12.36 2.69
CA VAL A 287 10.86 13.06 2.14
C VAL A 287 10.58 14.30 2.98
N ARG A 288 10.44 15.45 2.32
CA ARG A 288 9.94 16.68 2.93
C ARG A 288 8.42 16.63 3.01
N VAL A 289 7.87 16.94 4.18
CA VAL A 289 6.43 17.00 4.43
C VAL A 289 6.08 18.37 4.98
N ASP A 290 5.32 19.12 4.20
CA ASP A 290 4.85 20.48 4.47
C ASP A 290 3.33 20.61 4.32
N LYS A 291 2.70 19.73 3.54
CA LYS A 291 1.26 19.69 3.26
C LYS A 291 0.70 18.29 3.50
N GLU A 292 -0.62 18.21 3.71
CA GLU A 292 -1.33 16.93 3.91
C GLU A 292 -1.12 15.95 2.75
N GLU A 293 -1.09 16.43 1.50
CA GLU A 293 -0.81 15.58 0.32
C GLU A 293 0.53 14.85 0.43
N LYS A 294 1.55 15.51 1.01
CA LYS A 294 2.87 14.90 1.23
C LYS A 294 2.84 13.86 2.33
N VAL A 295 1.90 13.94 3.28
CA VAL A 295 1.64 12.88 4.28
C VAL A 295 1.22 11.58 3.58
N TYR A 296 0.24 11.66 2.70
CA TYR A 296 -0.21 10.50 1.90
C TYR A 296 0.87 9.99 0.93
N TYR A 297 1.69 10.88 0.39
CA TYR A 297 2.79 10.49 -0.49
C TYR A 297 3.88 9.71 0.25
N PHE A 298 4.34 10.17 1.41
CA PHE A 298 5.41 9.45 2.12
C PHE A 298 4.94 8.09 2.61
N ILE A 299 3.69 7.95 3.09
CA ILE A 299 3.21 6.67 3.62
C ILE A 299 3.11 5.62 2.51
N LEU A 300 2.74 6.04 1.29
CA LEU A 300 2.75 5.18 0.11
C LEU A 300 4.17 4.69 -0.22
N LEU A 301 5.16 5.58 -0.18
CA LEU A 301 6.56 5.23 -0.39
C LEU A 301 7.05 4.29 0.71
N LEU A 302 6.74 4.58 1.97
CA LEU A 302 7.12 3.77 3.11
C LEU A 302 6.52 2.37 3.04
N TYR A 303 5.27 2.22 2.58
CA TYR A 303 4.66 0.91 2.34
C TYR A 303 5.30 0.13 1.18
N GLY A 304 5.96 0.82 0.26
CA GLY A 304 6.74 0.22 -0.83
C GLY A 304 8.17 -0.15 -0.43
N ALA A 305 8.66 0.36 0.70
CA ALA A 305 10.03 0.17 1.14
C ALA A 305 10.31 -1.29 1.51
N VAL A 306 11.53 -1.75 1.19
CA VAL A 306 12.01 -3.08 1.55
C VAL A 306 12.77 -2.99 2.87
N GLN A 307 12.30 -3.74 3.87
CA GLN A 307 12.92 -3.78 5.19
C GLN A 307 14.30 -4.45 5.12
N SER A 308 15.31 -3.79 5.68
CA SER A 308 16.62 -4.42 5.88
C SER A 308 16.56 -5.51 6.94
N ARG A 309 17.34 -6.59 6.73
CA ARG A 309 17.43 -7.70 7.68
C ARG A 309 18.36 -7.38 8.84
N GLU A 310 19.38 -6.60 8.58
CA GLU A 310 20.36 -6.19 9.58
C GLU A 310 19.84 -4.97 10.32
N LYS A 311 20.22 -4.83 11.59
CA LYS A 311 19.85 -3.66 12.36
C LYS A 311 20.76 -2.51 11.94
N MET A 312 20.16 -1.40 11.54
CA MET A 312 20.90 -0.23 11.05
C MET A 312 20.74 0.93 12.02
N ASP A 313 21.80 1.74 12.16
CA ASP A 313 21.73 3.00 12.89
C ASP A 313 21.33 4.11 11.92
N ILE A 314 20.02 4.35 11.83
CA ILE A 314 19.45 5.33 10.91
C ILE A 314 19.90 6.76 11.26
N ALA A 315 20.12 7.05 12.54
CA ALA A 315 20.57 8.37 13.00
C ALA A 315 22.00 8.66 12.54
N LEU A 316 22.89 7.67 12.65
CA LEU A 316 24.25 7.77 12.14
C LEU A 316 24.26 7.93 10.61
N LEU A 317 23.50 7.10 9.88
CA LEU A 317 23.41 7.19 8.41
C LEU A 317 22.88 8.53 7.94
N TYR A 318 21.87 9.09 8.63
CA TYR A 318 21.35 10.42 8.34
C TYR A 318 22.42 11.50 8.54
N GLN A 319 23.15 11.45 9.65
CA GLN A 319 24.24 12.39 9.93
C GLN A 319 25.37 12.30 8.91
N GLU A 320 25.72 11.09 8.47
CA GLU A 320 26.79 10.89 7.49
C GLU A 320 26.42 11.40 6.10
N LYS A 321 25.16 11.22 5.69
CA LYS A 321 24.67 11.63 4.37
C LYS A 321 24.38 13.13 4.29
N TYR A 322 23.73 13.69 5.31
CA TYR A 322 23.31 15.09 5.35
C TYR A 322 24.18 15.91 6.32
N ARG A 323 25.51 15.80 6.16
CA ARG A 323 26.47 16.57 6.96
C ARG A 323 26.26 18.07 6.74
N GLY A 324 26.08 18.81 7.82
CA GLY A 324 25.92 20.27 7.79
C GLY A 324 24.47 20.74 7.92
N GLU A 325 23.49 19.89 7.66
CA GLU A 325 22.10 20.22 7.94
C GLU A 325 21.83 20.12 9.45
N THR A 326 21.30 21.20 10.02
CA THR A 326 20.85 21.22 11.41
C THR A 326 19.35 21.00 11.48
N ALA A 327 18.90 20.40 12.57
CA ALA A 327 17.49 20.28 12.91
C ALA A 327 17.34 20.62 14.39
N VAL A 328 16.25 21.28 14.76
CA VAL A 328 15.95 21.65 16.14
C VAL A 328 15.65 20.39 16.95
N THR A 329 14.78 19.53 16.41
CA THR A 329 14.33 18.32 17.11
C THR A 329 14.43 17.10 16.20
N LYS A 330 15.00 16.02 16.77
CA LYS A 330 15.03 14.69 16.15
C LYS A 330 14.01 13.79 16.84
N ILE A 331 13.20 13.13 16.04
CA ILE A 331 12.22 12.13 16.49
C ILE A 331 12.64 10.80 15.90
N GLU A 332 12.89 9.80 16.74
CA GLU A 332 13.27 8.46 16.30
C GLU A 332 12.15 7.48 16.64
N MET A 333 11.75 6.66 15.67
CA MET A 333 10.70 5.65 15.84
C MET A 333 11.15 4.31 15.28
N ASN A 334 10.78 3.21 15.93
CA ASN A 334 11.07 1.86 15.43
C ASN A 334 9.81 0.99 15.32
N LEU A 335 9.91 -0.12 14.57
CA LEU A 335 8.80 -1.07 14.36
C LEU A 335 8.28 -1.73 15.66
N ALA A 336 9.03 -1.71 16.75
CA ALA A 336 8.59 -2.23 18.04
C ALA A 336 7.60 -1.29 18.75
N GLY A 337 7.45 -0.06 18.26
CA GLY A 337 6.60 0.97 18.84
C GLY A 337 7.34 1.92 19.79
N LYS A 338 8.69 1.91 19.78
CA LYS A 338 9.48 2.85 20.59
C LYS A 338 9.47 4.22 19.92
N LEU A 339 9.14 5.26 20.67
CA LEU A 339 9.18 6.66 20.26
C LEU A 339 10.19 7.40 21.14
N ILE A 340 11.17 8.03 20.51
CA ILE A 340 12.16 8.89 21.18
C ILE A 340 12.05 10.29 20.60
N VAL A 341 11.80 11.29 21.42
CA VAL A 341 11.73 12.71 21.03
C VAL A 341 12.85 13.45 21.75
N ALA A 342 13.76 14.06 20.99
CA ALA A 342 14.91 14.79 21.54
C ALA A 342 15.72 13.98 22.59
N GLY A 343 15.85 12.66 22.38
CA GLY A 343 16.55 11.75 23.29
C GLY A 343 15.74 11.23 24.49
N THR A 344 14.49 11.67 24.66
CA THR A 344 13.59 11.18 25.71
C THR A 344 12.61 10.14 25.16
N GLU A 345 12.52 8.98 25.79
CA GLU A 345 11.58 7.91 25.42
C GLU A 345 10.16 8.24 25.92
N ILE A 346 9.17 8.08 25.05
CA ILE A 346 7.75 8.29 25.35
C ILE A 346 7.05 6.93 25.39
N GLU A 347 6.48 6.57 26.55
CA GLU A 347 5.83 5.27 26.74
C GLU A 347 4.36 5.21 26.29
N ASP A 348 3.60 6.31 26.36
CA ASP A 348 2.18 6.36 26.00
C ASP A 348 1.91 7.38 24.89
N PHE A 349 1.89 6.89 23.65
CA PHE A 349 1.61 7.69 22.46
C PHE A 349 0.26 8.42 22.51
N ALA A 350 -0.79 7.82 23.09
CA ALA A 350 -2.14 8.40 23.06
C ALA A 350 -2.31 9.59 24.01
N LYS A 351 -1.38 9.78 24.95
CA LYS A 351 -1.37 10.89 25.93
C LYS A 351 -0.12 11.75 25.83
N ALA A 352 0.74 11.49 24.85
CA ALA A 352 1.99 12.19 24.69
C ALA A 352 1.77 13.64 24.26
N GLU A 353 2.36 14.57 25.01
CA GLU A 353 2.53 15.95 24.58
C GLU A 353 3.92 16.07 23.94
N ILE A 354 3.97 16.26 22.63
CA ILE A 354 5.23 16.31 21.88
C ILE A 354 5.62 17.78 21.72
N ARG A 355 6.73 18.17 22.35
CA ARG A 355 7.33 19.50 22.21
C ARG A 355 8.41 19.47 21.15
N VAL A 356 8.30 20.34 20.16
CA VAL A 356 9.16 20.35 18.97
C VAL A 356 9.73 21.71 18.66
#